data_AF-A0A379EU80-F1
#
_entry.id   AF-A0A379EU80-F1
#
_cell.length_a   1.000
_cell.length_b   1.000
_cell.length_c   1.000
_cell.angle_alpha   90.00
_cell.angle_beta   90.00
_cell.angle_gamma   90.00
#
_symmetry.space_group_name_H-M   'P 1'
#
loop_
_entity.id
_entity.type
_entity.pdbx_description
1 polymer ?
#
loop_
_entity_poly.entity_id
_entity_poly.type
_entity_poly.pdbx_seq_one_letter_code
_entity_poly.pdbx_strand_id
1 'polypeptide(L)'
;MDAVQLAKELKVIVVKNQTDEYLTKLFDNTISKLEDLSAINSSIIRTYENKEITPILNSIKNGISSNEEEINLENHLSEFIELYSIVERLHAAFVENSPLVKELVEKLDNSFNEKIAEFDAAFNKKDTDFSSKLTSIQTALGNAQTNASSIETMYRNASTSSSAIANMESEYNTEKTNYIEQKNMYDDLISSIKSKEKEIENLKTEIDEIKDKKSTELNNLQNELEAEKEKIKDILGLANMASMAKSFLDRKKELDAPIESSANWRNCGLIILFAGISGLLYFEFYIGFDYVRFVSRLPLSLPLIWLIWTNTQRNNHLVRVQEEYAYKAAVATAFEGYQRKVDELEERDLKKLLLELSVRNMGDNPVRLFDKNVKNSPFEFLFEKLSPEKNKKEDK
;
A
#
# COMPACT_ATOMS: atom_id res chain seq x y z
N MET A 1 99.11 -62.30 -34.36
CA MET A 1 99.91 -63.42 -33.85
C MET A 1 101.33 -62.90 -33.85
N ASP A 2 101.99 -62.90 -32.69
CA ASP A 2 103.28 -62.25 -32.53
C ASP A 2 104.31 -62.85 -33.50
N ALA A 3 105.05 -62.01 -34.22
CA ALA A 3 106.08 -62.44 -35.17
C ALA A 3 107.12 -63.35 -34.48
N VAL A 4 107.39 -63.10 -33.19
CA VAL A 4 108.23 -63.94 -32.32
C VAL A 4 107.66 -65.36 -32.20
N GLN A 5 106.35 -65.48 -32.00
CA GLN A 5 105.69 -66.78 -31.81
C GLN A 5 105.73 -67.60 -33.10
N LEU A 6 105.47 -66.97 -34.25
CA LEU A 6 105.55 -67.62 -35.57
C LEU A 6 106.97 -68.10 -35.88
N ALA A 7 107.99 -67.28 -35.58
CA ALA A 7 109.38 -67.67 -35.75
C ALA A 7 109.77 -68.84 -34.84
N LYS A 8 109.35 -68.85 -33.57
CA LYS A 8 109.61 -69.98 -32.66
C LYS A 8 108.99 -71.30 -33.13
N GLU A 9 107.79 -71.27 -33.70
CA GLU A 9 107.14 -72.46 -34.27
C GLU A 9 107.94 -73.02 -35.45
N LEU A 10 108.43 -72.16 -36.34
CA LEU A 10 109.27 -72.55 -37.47
C LEU A 10 110.60 -73.18 -37.04
N LYS A 11 111.21 -72.71 -35.95
CA LYS A 11 112.47 -73.27 -35.42
C LYS A 11 112.33 -74.75 -35.08
N VAL A 12 111.20 -75.14 -34.49
CA VAL A 12 110.92 -76.54 -34.14
C VAL A 12 110.90 -77.43 -35.39
N ILE A 13 110.45 -76.89 -36.53
CA ILE A 13 110.40 -77.59 -37.81
C ILE A 13 111.80 -77.69 -38.43
N VAL A 14 112.58 -76.59 -38.41
CA VAL A 14 113.95 -76.56 -38.94
C VAL A 14 114.89 -77.52 -38.18
N VAL A 15 114.80 -77.58 -36.85
CA VAL A 15 115.64 -78.45 -36.01
C VAL A 15 115.37 -79.94 -36.21
N LYS A 16 114.16 -80.33 -36.64
CA LYS A 16 113.78 -81.74 -36.84
C LYS A 16 114.44 -82.39 -38.08
N ASN A 17 114.91 -81.62 -39.06
CA ASN A 17 115.42 -82.15 -40.35
C ASN A 17 116.93 -82.42 -40.44
N GLN A 18 117.69 -82.30 -39.35
CA GLN A 18 119.09 -82.76 -39.20
C GLN A 18 120.09 -82.51 -40.35
N THR A 19 119.91 -81.51 -41.22
CA THR A 19 120.78 -81.37 -42.42
C THR A 19 121.60 -80.08 -42.53
N ASP A 20 121.42 -79.04 -41.70
CA ASP A 20 122.30 -77.87 -41.75
C ASP A 20 122.44 -77.09 -40.42
N GLU A 21 123.63 -77.15 -39.81
CA GLU A 21 123.98 -76.44 -38.56
C GLU A 21 123.94 -74.91 -38.75
N TYR A 22 124.16 -74.42 -39.98
CA TYR A 22 124.26 -72.99 -40.28
C TYR A 22 122.89 -72.30 -40.28
N LEU A 23 121.88 -72.91 -40.91
CA LEU A 23 120.50 -72.42 -40.95
C LEU A 23 119.89 -72.30 -39.56
N THR A 24 120.17 -73.29 -38.69
CA THR A 24 119.69 -73.27 -37.30
C THR A 24 120.27 -72.07 -36.53
N LYS A 25 121.58 -71.78 -36.69
CA LYS A 25 122.22 -70.61 -36.05
C LYS A 25 121.69 -69.28 -36.60
N LEU A 26 121.46 -69.19 -37.91
CA LEU A 26 120.90 -68.00 -38.54
C LEU A 26 119.50 -67.69 -37.98
N PHE A 27 118.67 -68.72 -37.87
CA PHE A 27 117.30 -68.59 -37.39
C PHE A 27 117.23 -68.28 -35.89
N ASP A 28 118.16 -68.82 -35.10
CA ASP A 28 118.31 -68.49 -33.69
C ASP A 28 118.66 -67.01 -33.48
N ASN A 29 119.54 -66.45 -34.32
CA ASN A 29 119.83 -65.03 -34.31
C ASN A 29 118.60 -64.18 -34.68
N THR A 30 117.87 -64.56 -35.74
CA THR A 30 116.63 -63.87 -36.16
C THR A 30 115.58 -63.83 -35.04
N ILE A 31 115.39 -64.95 -34.33
CA ILE A 31 114.43 -65.03 -33.22
C ILE A 31 114.84 -64.11 -32.08
N SER A 32 116.12 -64.13 -31.68
CA SER A 32 116.63 -63.26 -30.62
C SER A 32 116.39 -61.78 -30.93
N LYS A 33 116.60 -61.38 -32.20
CA LYS A 33 116.39 -59.99 -32.62
C LYS A 33 114.92 -59.58 -32.68
N LEU A 34 114.02 -60.49 -33.05
CA LEU A 34 112.57 -60.25 -32.96
C LEU A 34 112.11 -60.09 -31.51
N GLU A 35 112.69 -60.87 -30.58
CA GLU A 35 112.37 -60.74 -29.14
C GLU A 35 112.76 -59.35 -28.61
N ASP A 36 113.96 -58.86 -28.96
CA ASP A 36 114.39 -57.51 -28.60
C ASP A 36 113.46 -56.42 -29.13
N LEU A 37 113.01 -56.56 -30.40
CA LEU A 37 112.09 -55.62 -31.03
C LEU A 37 110.70 -55.61 -30.36
N SER A 38 110.20 -56.79 -29.98
CA SER A 38 108.90 -56.94 -29.31
C SER A 38 108.84 -56.28 -27.93
N ALA A 39 110.00 -56.19 -27.25
CA ALA A 39 110.13 -55.53 -25.96
C ALA A 39 109.99 -54.00 -26.05
N ILE A 40 110.19 -53.41 -27.25
CA ILE A 40 110.01 -51.98 -27.48
C ILE A 40 108.51 -51.69 -27.71
N ASN A 41 107.88 -50.96 -26.76
CA ASN A 41 106.46 -50.58 -26.84
C ASN A 41 106.21 -49.45 -27.86
N SER A 42 106.41 -49.72 -29.15
CA SER A 42 106.21 -48.78 -30.26
C SER A 42 105.11 -49.25 -31.20
N SER A 43 104.15 -48.36 -31.51
CA SER A 43 103.07 -48.61 -32.48
C SER A 43 103.60 -48.79 -33.92
N ILE A 44 104.75 -48.21 -34.24
CA ILE A 44 105.40 -48.30 -35.55
C ILE A 44 106.01 -49.69 -35.76
N ILE A 45 106.73 -50.22 -34.77
CA ILE A 45 107.34 -51.56 -34.83
C ILE A 45 106.25 -52.62 -35.03
N ARG A 46 105.18 -52.56 -34.23
CA ARG A 46 104.02 -53.47 -34.36
C ARG A 46 103.36 -53.40 -35.74
N THR A 47 103.35 -52.22 -36.37
CA THR A 47 102.78 -52.08 -37.71
C THR A 47 103.68 -52.71 -38.78
N TYR A 48 105.00 -52.55 -38.68
CA TYR A 48 105.96 -53.08 -39.64
C TYR A 48 106.09 -54.62 -39.55
N GLU A 49 106.13 -55.17 -38.33
CA GLU A 49 106.12 -56.62 -38.09
C GLU A 49 104.91 -57.31 -38.70
N ASN A 50 103.73 -56.71 -38.57
CA ASN A 50 102.49 -57.26 -39.13
C ASN A 50 102.43 -57.15 -40.66
N LYS A 51 103.06 -56.14 -41.27
CA LYS A 51 102.97 -55.89 -42.71
C LYS A 51 104.07 -56.58 -43.54
N GLU A 52 105.28 -56.72 -43.01
CA GLU A 52 106.45 -57.18 -43.78
C GLU A 52 106.99 -58.52 -43.27
N ILE A 53 107.18 -58.66 -41.94
CA ILE A 53 107.83 -59.85 -41.35
C ILE A 53 106.85 -61.04 -41.25
N THR A 54 105.62 -60.79 -40.79
CA THR A 54 104.60 -61.83 -40.60
C THR A 54 104.25 -62.55 -41.91
N PRO A 55 104.10 -61.87 -43.07
CA PRO A 55 103.89 -62.55 -44.35
C PRO A 55 105.03 -63.49 -44.75
N ILE A 56 106.30 -63.09 -44.57
CA ILE A 56 107.47 -63.92 -44.93
C ILE A 56 107.53 -65.16 -44.04
N LEU A 57 107.33 -65.00 -42.72
CA LEU A 57 107.24 -66.13 -41.79
C LEU A 57 106.15 -67.12 -42.21
N ASN A 58 104.97 -66.63 -42.62
CA ASN A 58 103.90 -67.49 -43.07
C ASN A 58 104.20 -68.16 -44.43
N SER A 59 104.90 -67.48 -45.35
CA SER A 59 105.36 -68.07 -46.62
C SER A 59 106.24 -69.29 -46.37
N ILE A 60 107.29 -69.12 -45.55
CA ILE A 60 108.21 -70.20 -45.17
C ILE A 60 107.45 -71.34 -44.50
N LYS A 61 106.55 -71.01 -43.55
CA LYS A 61 105.75 -72.01 -42.84
C LYS A 61 104.86 -72.83 -43.78
N ASN A 62 104.21 -72.17 -44.73
CA ASN A 62 103.32 -72.83 -45.69
C ASN A 62 104.10 -73.65 -46.73
N GLY A 63 105.26 -73.16 -47.16
CA GLY A 63 106.17 -73.87 -48.06
C GLY A 63 106.68 -75.18 -47.46
N ILE A 64 107.10 -75.16 -46.19
CA ILE A 64 107.60 -76.35 -45.48
C ILE A 64 106.47 -77.31 -45.07
N SER A 65 105.24 -76.83 -44.89
CA SER A 65 104.09 -77.65 -44.49
C SER A 65 103.45 -78.44 -45.63
N SER A 66 103.92 -78.28 -46.88
CA SER A 66 103.32 -78.88 -48.08
C SER A 66 104.24 -79.98 -48.65
N ASN A 67 103.99 -81.24 -48.26
CA ASN A 67 104.52 -82.48 -48.85
C ASN A 67 106.05 -82.64 -48.99
N GLU A 68 106.68 -83.45 -48.12
CA GLU A 68 107.52 -84.63 -48.48
C GLU A 68 108.13 -85.26 -47.20
N GLU A 69 108.37 -86.59 -47.23
CA GLU A 69 108.95 -87.37 -46.13
C GLU A 69 110.45 -87.06 -45.86
N GLU A 70 111.03 -86.11 -46.61
CA GLU A 70 112.35 -85.51 -46.37
C GLU A 70 112.30 -84.04 -46.85
N ILE A 71 112.32 -83.07 -45.92
CA ILE A 71 112.15 -81.64 -46.25
C ILE A 71 113.48 -81.09 -46.78
N ASN A 72 113.52 -80.76 -48.07
CA ASN A 72 114.67 -80.09 -48.67
C ASN A 72 114.65 -78.57 -48.37
N LEU A 73 115.39 -78.15 -47.33
CA LEU A 73 115.54 -76.76 -46.89
C LEU A 73 116.23 -75.84 -47.92
N GLU A 74 116.92 -76.39 -48.91
CA GLU A 74 117.71 -75.64 -49.90
C GLU A 74 116.82 -74.76 -50.81
N ASN A 75 115.59 -75.21 -51.09
CA ASN A 75 114.62 -74.48 -51.92
C ASN A 75 114.04 -73.23 -51.23
N HIS A 76 114.12 -73.13 -49.90
CA HIS A 76 113.59 -71.99 -49.13
C HIS A 76 114.69 -71.08 -48.58
N LEU A 77 115.97 -71.35 -48.90
CA LEU A 77 117.12 -70.60 -48.40
C LEU A 77 117.01 -69.10 -48.70
N SER A 78 116.45 -68.73 -49.86
CA SER A 78 116.24 -67.33 -50.25
C SER A 78 115.26 -66.60 -49.32
N GLU A 79 114.15 -67.25 -48.93
CA GLU A 79 113.15 -66.67 -48.02
C GLU A 79 113.71 -66.54 -46.60
N PHE A 80 114.51 -67.51 -46.13
CA PHE A 80 115.21 -67.43 -44.85
C PHE A 80 116.24 -66.29 -44.81
N ILE A 81 117.00 -66.08 -45.88
CA ILE A 81 117.95 -64.96 -46.00
C ILE A 81 117.22 -63.63 -46.05
N GLU A 82 116.10 -63.54 -46.77
CA GLU A 82 115.28 -62.33 -46.84
C GLU A 82 114.75 -61.95 -45.44
N LEU A 83 114.16 -62.92 -44.74
CA LEU A 83 113.70 -62.77 -43.37
C LEU A 83 114.82 -62.29 -42.45
N TYR A 84 115.99 -62.95 -42.48
CA TYR A 84 117.16 -62.55 -41.71
C TYR A 84 117.54 -61.09 -42.01
N SER A 85 117.63 -60.71 -43.29
CA SER A 85 118.05 -59.37 -43.70
C SER A 85 117.10 -58.26 -43.26
N ILE A 86 115.80 -58.51 -43.22
CA ILE A 86 114.78 -57.53 -42.82
C ILE A 86 114.80 -57.37 -41.31
N VAL A 87 114.82 -58.49 -40.57
CA VAL A 87 114.92 -58.47 -39.11
C VAL A 87 116.22 -57.82 -38.67
N GLU A 88 117.33 -58.10 -39.35
CA GLU A 88 118.64 -57.48 -39.07
C GLU A 88 118.62 -55.96 -39.27
N ARG A 89 118.05 -55.50 -40.39
CA ARG A 89 117.90 -54.06 -40.67
C ARG A 89 116.97 -53.36 -39.68
N LEU A 90 115.87 -54.02 -39.30
CA LEU A 90 114.90 -53.47 -38.38
C LEU A 90 115.46 -53.39 -36.95
N HIS A 91 116.12 -54.46 -36.50
CA HIS A 91 116.82 -54.50 -35.23
C HIS A 91 117.94 -53.45 -35.17
N ALA A 92 118.74 -53.31 -36.24
CA ALA A 92 119.73 -52.25 -36.31
C ALA A 92 119.13 -50.83 -36.24
N ALA A 93 117.97 -50.61 -36.87
CA ALA A 93 117.30 -49.30 -36.89
C ALA A 93 116.65 -48.91 -35.55
N PHE A 94 116.07 -49.88 -34.82
CA PHE A 94 115.26 -49.63 -33.63
C PHE A 94 115.92 -50.05 -32.31
N VAL A 95 116.82 -51.04 -32.32
CA VAL A 95 117.48 -51.60 -31.13
C VAL A 95 118.94 -51.15 -31.03
N GLU A 96 119.72 -51.17 -32.12
CA GLU A 96 121.15 -50.79 -32.09
C GLU A 96 121.42 -49.26 -32.05
N ASN A 97 120.47 -48.47 -31.54
CA ASN A 97 120.58 -47.02 -31.32
C ASN A 97 120.90 -46.18 -32.58
N SER A 98 119.89 -45.93 -33.41
CA SER A 98 119.87 -44.69 -34.20
C SER A 98 119.17 -43.57 -33.40
N PRO A 99 119.88 -42.54 -32.91
CA PRO A 99 119.30 -41.43 -32.16
C PRO A 99 118.14 -40.73 -32.90
N LEU A 100 118.20 -40.74 -34.24
CA LEU A 100 117.21 -40.13 -35.13
C LEU A 100 115.83 -40.77 -35.02
N VAL A 101 115.74 -42.09 -34.83
CA VAL A 101 114.45 -42.80 -34.81
C VAL A 101 113.70 -42.52 -33.50
N LYS A 102 114.41 -42.51 -32.37
CA LYS A 102 113.81 -42.21 -31.06
C LYS A 102 113.26 -40.79 -30.99
N GLU A 103 114.02 -39.81 -31.49
CA GLU A 103 113.59 -38.41 -31.52
C GLU A 103 112.35 -38.21 -32.39
N LEU A 104 112.23 -38.95 -33.49
CA LEU A 104 111.10 -38.83 -34.43
C LEU A 104 109.80 -39.41 -33.84
N VAL A 105 109.89 -40.53 -33.11
CA VAL A 105 108.74 -41.13 -32.40
C VAL A 105 108.26 -40.23 -31.27
N GLU A 106 109.15 -39.72 -30.43
CA GLU A 106 108.78 -38.79 -29.33
C GLU A 106 108.11 -37.52 -29.86
N LYS A 107 108.61 -36.94 -30.95
CA LYS A 107 107.98 -35.76 -31.59
C LYS A 107 106.57 -36.07 -32.11
N LEU A 108 106.36 -37.25 -32.69
CA LEU A 108 105.07 -37.64 -33.24
C LEU A 108 104.03 -37.87 -32.14
N ASP A 109 104.40 -38.57 -31.07
CA ASP A 109 103.51 -38.82 -29.92
C ASP A 109 103.13 -37.52 -29.21
N ASN A 110 104.08 -36.62 -29.00
CA ASN A 110 103.79 -35.31 -28.40
C ASN A 110 102.82 -34.49 -29.25
N SER A 111 103.04 -34.44 -30.57
CA SER A 111 102.16 -33.74 -31.52
C SER A 111 100.75 -34.33 -31.55
N PHE A 112 100.63 -35.65 -31.48
CA PHE A 112 99.34 -36.33 -31.49
C PHE A 112 98.57 -36.09 -30.17
N ASN A 113 99.25 -36.20 -29.02
CA ASN A 113 98.64 -35.95 -27.72
C ASN A 113 98.17 -34.50 -27.54
N GLU A 114 98.93 -33.53 -28.06
CA GLU A 114 98.53 -32.12 -28.05
C GLU A 114 97.23 -31.90 -28.84
N LYS A 115 97.10 -32.50 -30.03
CA LYS A 115 95.86 -32.43 -30.82
C LYS A 115 94.67 -33.12 -30.15
N ILE A 116 94.88 -34.23 -29.44
CA ILE A 116 93.82 -34.89 -28.66
C ILE A 116 93.34 -33.95 -27.54
N ALA A 117 94.27 -33.33 -26.81
CA ALA A 117 93.93 -32.40 -25.74
C ALA A 117 93.18 -31.16 -26.24
N GLU A 118 93.59 -30.59 -27.39
CA GLU A 118 92.87 -29.49 -28.04
C GLU A 118 91.45 -29.89 -28.45
N PHE A 119 91.29 -31.10 -29.02
CA PHE A 119 89.99 -31.64 -29.39
C PHE A 119 89.08 -31.83 -28.17
N ASP A 120 89.58 -32.44 -27.09
CA ASP A 120 88.82 -32.67 -25.87
C ASP A 120 88.40 -31.34 -25.21
N ALA A 121 89.29 -30.35 -25.17
CA ALA A 121 88.96 -29.03 -24.67
C ALA A 121 87.84 -28.36 -25.49
N ALA A 122 87.92 -28.43 -26.82
CA ALA A 122 86.90 -27.89 -27.73
C ALA A 122 85.56 -28.64 -27.60
N PHE A 123 85.60 -29.96 -27.46
CA PHE A 123 84.43 -30.81 -27.29
C PHE A 123 83.71 -30.51 -25.97
N ASN A 124 84.45 -30.53 -24.85
CA ASN A 124 83.89 -30.26 -23.52
C ASN A 124 83.26 -28.86 -23.42
N LYS A 125 83.87 -27.86 -24.07
CA LYS A 125 83.30 -26.51 -24.14
C LYS A 125 81.95 -26.49 -24.87
N LYS A 126 81.84 -27.19 -26.01
CA LYS A 126 80.57 -27.31 -26.75
C LYS A 126 79.51 -28.09 -25.97
N ASP A 127 79.90 -29.18 -25.31
CA ASP A 127 78.98 -29.99 -24.50
C ASP A 127 78.42 -29.19 -23.31
N THR A 128 79.27 -28.39 -22.66
CA THR A 128 78.86 -27.47 -21.59
C THR A 128 77.89 -26.39 -22.10
N ASP A 129 78.19 -25.76 -23.25
CA ASP A 129 77.29 -24.76 -23.86
C ASP A 129 75.94 -25.38 -24.24
N PHE A 130 75.95 -26.58 -24.83
CA PHE A 130 74.74 -27.32 -25.16
C PHE A 130 73.91 -27.65 -23.92
N SER A 131 74.53 -28.18 -22.87
CA SER A 131 73.87 -28.48 -21.59
C SER A 131 73.26 -27.25 -20.93
N SER A 132 73.96 -26.11 -20.99
CA SER A 132 73.45 -24.84 -20.45
C SER A 132 72.23 -24.32 -21.23
N LYS A 133 72.24 -24.44 -22.57
CA LYS A 133 71.11 -24.10 -23.43
C LYS A 133 69.92 -25.02 -23.20
N LEU A 134 70.16 -26.33 -23.06
CA LEU A 134 69.10 -27.31 -22.78
C LEU A 134 68.39 -26.98 -21.46
N THR A 135 69.16 -26.67 -20.42
CA THR A 135 68.61 -26.27 -19.10
C THR A 135 67.79 -24.98 -19.20
N SER A 136 68.26 -24.01 -19.98
CA SER A 136 67.55 -22.76 -20.22
C SER A 136 66.22 -22.98 -20.97
N ILE A 137 66.21 -23.86 -21.98
CA ILE A 137 65.01 -24.25 -22.72
C ILE A 137 64.01 -24.97 -21.82
N GLN A 138 64.48 -25.91 -20.98
CA GLN A 138 63.61 -26.61 -20.02
C GLN A 138 62.98 -25.66 -19.02
N THR A 139 63.74 -24.69 -18.52
CA THR A 139 63.22 -23.65 -17.61
C THR A 139 62.17 -22.78 -18.30
N ALA A 140 62.45 -22.33 -19.53
CA ALA A 140 61.51 -21.54 -20.33
C ALA A 140 60.22 -22.31 -20.62
N LEU A 141 60.31 -23.61 -20.93
CA LEU A 141 59.16 -24.49 -21.15
C LEU A 141 58.31 -24.62 -19.89
N GLY A 142 58.92 -24.88 -18.73
CA GLY A 142 58.21 -24.96 -17.45
C GLY A 142 57.47 -23.67 -17.09
N ASN A 143 58.10 -22.51 -17.34
CA ASN A 143 57.47 -21.20 -17.15
C ASN A 143 56.31 -21.00 -18.12
N ALA A 144 56.47 -21.35 -19.40
CA ALA A 144 55.41 -21.24 -20.40
C ALA A 144 54.18 -22.11 -20.04
N GLN A 145 54.42 -23.31 -19.51
CA GLN A 145 53.37 -24.25 -19.13
C GLN A 145 52.61 -23.78 -17.88
N THR A 146 53.32 -23.17 -16.93
CA THR A 146 52.73 -22.51 -15.74
C THR A 146 51.88 -21.30 -16.15
N ASN A 147 52.39 -20.48 -17.07
CA ASN A 147 51.66 -19.32 -17.59
C ASN A 147 50.40 -19.74 -18.36
N ALA A 148 50.46 -20.78 -19.19
CA ALA A 148 49.30 -21.30 -19.91
C ALA A 148 48.18 -21.76 -18.96
N SER A 149 48.56 -22.48 -17.88
CA SER A 149 47.61 -22.92 -16.85
C SER A 149 46.95 -21.74 -16.11
N SER A 150 47.73 -20.67 -15.88
CA SER A 150 47.23 -19.44 -15.25
C SER A 150 46.26 -18.68 -16.18
N ILE A 151 46.57 -18.61 -17.47
CA ILE A 151 45.70 -18.00 -18.49
C ILE A 151 44.38 -18.76 -18.61
N GLU A 152 44.41 -20.09 -18.62
CA GLU A 152 43.20 -20.91 -18.65
C GLU A 152 42.30 -20.65 -17.43
N THR A 153 42.91 -20.54 -16.26
CA THR A 153 42.18 -20.19 -15.02
C THR A 153 41.56 -18.80 -15.11
N MET A 154 42.31 -17.80 -15.61
CA MET A 154 41.80 -16.45 -15.83
C MET A 154 40.64 -16.43 -16.82
N TYR A 155 40.73 -17.21 -17.91
CA TYR A 155 39.67 -17.32 -18.91
C TYR A 155 38.38 -17.88 -18.31
N ARG A 156 38.46 -18.97 -17.54
CA ARG A 156 37.30 -19.56 -16.86
C ARG A 156 36.65 -18.58 -15.87
N ASN A 157 37.46 -17.85 -15.12
CA ASN A 157 36.96 -16.83 -14.19
C ASN A 157 36.28 -15.68 -14.94
N ALA A 158 36.88 -15.18 -16.03
CA ALA A 158 36.29 -14.13 -16.86
C ALA A 158 34.97 -14.57 -17.50
N SER A 159 34.88 -15.81 -17.99
CA SER A 159 33.66 -16.39 -18.54
C SER A 159 32.55 -16.48 -17.48
N THR A 160 32.89 -16.96 -16.27
CA THR A 160 31.94 -17.05 -15.15
C THR A 160 31.42 -15.67 -14.74
N SER A 161 32.31 -14.68 -14.62
CA SER A 161 31.93 -13.29 -14.34
C SER A 161 31.05 -12.70 -15.43
N SER A 162 31.33 -12.99 -16.70
CA SER A 162 30.51 -12.53 -17.82
C SER A 162 29.08 -13.08 -17.76
N SER A 163 28.91 -14.36 -17.41
CA SER A 163 27.59 -14.95 -17.21
C SER A 163 26.86 -14.34 -16.00
N ALA A 164 27.58 -14.07 -14.90
CA ALA A 164 26.99 -13.40 -13.75
C ALA A 164 26.51 -11.98 -14.08
N ILE A 165 27.27 -11.22 -14.88
CA ILE A 165 26.89 -9.89 -15.36
C ILE A 165 25.63 -9.95 -16.21
N ALA A 166 25.54 -10.91 -17.14
CA ALA A 166 24.36 -11.08 -17.98
C ALA A 166 23.10 -11.39 -17.15
N ASN A 167 23.23 -12.23 -16.11
CA ASN A 167 22.12 -12.53 -15.20
C ASN A 167 21.70 -11.29 -14.40
N MET A 168 22.64 -10.55 -13.82
CA MET A 168 22.35 -9.31 -13.10
C MET A 168 21.67 -8.27 -14.00
N GLU A 169 22.07 -8.16 -15.27
CA GLU A 169 21.42 -7.27 -16.23
C GLU A 169 19.98 -7.69 -16.53
N SER A 170 19.71 -8.99 -16.65
CA SER A 170 18.34 -9.51 -16.80
C SER A 170 17.49 -9.20 -15.57
N GLU A 171 18.00 -9.50 -14.37
CA GLU A 171 17.28 -9.25 -13.11
C GLU A 171 16.99 -7.75 -12.93
N TYR A 172 17.96 -6.89 -13.22
CA TYR A 172 17.79 -5.44 -13.19
C TYR A 172 16.69 -4.97 -14.16
N ASN A 173 16.65 -5.51 -15.38
CA ASN A 173 15.62 -5.14 -16.36
C ASN A 173 14.22 -5.62 -15.94
N THR A 174 14.11 -6.80 -15.34
CA THR A 174 12.86 -7.29 -14.74
C THR A 174 12.38 -6.37 -13.62
N GLU A 175 13.25 -6.04 -12.66
CA GLU A 175 12.90 -5.15 -11.55
C GLU A 175 12.56 -3.73 -12.02
N LYS A 176 13.29 -3.21 -13.01
CA LYS A 176 12.98 -1.92 -13.64
C LYS A 176 11.57 -1.93 -14.26
N THR A 177 11.19 -3.03 -14.91
CA THR A 177 9.86 -3.18 -15.53
C THR A 177 8.78 -3.22 -14.45
N ASN A 178 8.97 -4.03 -13.40
CA ASN A 178 8.07 -4.11 -12.25
C ASN A 178 7.89 -2.73 -11.57
N TYR A 179 8.98 -1.98 -11.41
CA TYR A 179 8.94 -0.62 -10.85
C TYR A 179 8.12 0.34 -11.74
N ILE A 180 8.30 0.29 -13.06
CA ILE A 180 7.54 1.13 -14.00
C ILE A 180 6.05 0.77 -13.94
N GLU A 181 5.70 -0.52 -13.91
CA GLU A 181 4.31 -0.98 -13.79
C GLU A 181 3.68 -0.51 -12.49
N GLN A 182 4.36 -0.70 -11.35
CA GLN A 182 3.88 -0.21 -10.06
C GLN A 182 3.71 1.32 -10.04
N LYS A 183 4.68 2.06 -10.60
CA LYS A 183 4.59 3.51 -10.71
C LYS A 183 3.35 3.94 -11.52
N ASN A 184 3.07 3.28 -12.64
CA ASN A 184 1.88 3.58 -13.45
C ASN A 184 0.59 3.29 -12.67
N MET A 185 0.53 2.18 -11.91
CA MET A 185 -0.60 1.89 -11.04
C MET A 185 -0.82 2.98 -9.97
N TYR A 186 0.25 3.50 -9.37
CA TYR A 186 0.16 4.62 -8.43
C TYR A 186 -0.31 5.92 -9.10
N ASP A 187 0.19 6.22 -10.30
CA ASP A 187 -0.23 7.41 -11.07
C ASP A 187 -1.74 7.35 -11.44
N ASP A 188 -2.25 6.16 -11.78
CA ASP A 188 -3.69 5.91 -12.02
C ASP A 188 -4.53 6.05 -10.75
N LEU A 189 -4.03 5.53 -9.62
CA LEU A 189 -4.69 5.64 -8.32
C LEU A 189 -4.79 7.11 -7.89
N ILE A 190 -3.71 7.89 -8.03
CA ILE A 190 -3.68 9.32 -7.71
C ILE A 190 -4.70 10.08 -8.59
N SER A 191 -4.79 9.73 -9.87
CA SER A 191 -5.75 10.35 -10.78
C SER A 191 -7.20 10.05 -10.37
N SER A 192 -7.46 8.81 -9.94
CA SER A 192 -8.78 8.39 -9.43
C SER A 192 -9.14 9.12 -8.12
N ILE A 193 -8.17 9.27 -7.20
CA ILE A 193 -8.36 10.01 -5.94
C ILE A 193 -8.72 11.47 -6.23
N LYS A 194 -8.00 12.15 -7.12
CA LYS A 194 -8.32 13.55 -7.51
C LYS A 194 -9.71 13.70 -8.09
N SER A 195 -10.17 12.74 -8.89
CA SER A 195 -11.55 12.73 -9.41
C SER A 195 -12.56 12.63 -8.28
N LYS A 196 -12.33 11.75 -7.30
CA LYS A 196 -13.21 11.55 -6.15
C LYS A 196 -13.21 12.74 -5.20
N GLU A 197 -12.07 13.39 -4.98
CA GLU A 197 -11.99 14.65 -4.21
C GLU A 197 -12.87 15.73 -4.84
N LYS A 198 -12.85 15.85 -6.17
CA LYS A 198 -13.70 16.81 -6.90
C LYS A 198 -15.19 16.47 -6.77
N GLU A 199 -15.55 15.19 -6.83
CA GLU A 199 -16.93 14.75 -6.59
C GLU A 199 -17.40 15.09 -5.16
N ILE A 200 -16.54 14.89 -4.15
CA ILE A 200 -16.85 15.22 -2.75
C ILE A 200 -17.06 16.72 -2.57
N GLU A 201 -16.23 17.56 -3.19
CA GLU A 201 -16.37 19.02 -3.08
C GLU A 201 -17.68 19.51 -3.73
N ASN A 202 -18.06 18.93 -4.87
CA ASN A 202 -19.35 19.21 -5.50
C ASN A 202 -20.52 18.79 -4.60
N LEU A 203 -20.48 17.57 -4.06
CA LEU A 203 -21.53 17.08 -3.14
C LEU A 203 -21.65 17.93 -1.89
N LYS A 204 -20.54 18.42 -1.35
CA LYS A 204 -20.53 19.33 -0.20
C LYS A 204 -21.23 20.65 -0.52
N THR A 205 -20.96 21.20 -1.71
CA THR A 205 -21.62 22.43 -2.19
C THR A 205 -23.13 22.20 -2.35
N GLU A 206 -23.55 21.07 -2.94
CA GLU A 206 -24.97 20.71 -3.07
C GLU A 206 -25.66 20.54 -1.71
N ILE A 207 -24.98 19.92 -0.73
CA ILE A 207 -25.51 19.75 0.63
C ILE A 207 -25.70 21.12 1.31
N ASP A 208 -24.73 22.02 1.18
CA ASP A 208 -24.83 23.37 1.75
C ASP A 208 -25.99 24.16 1.10
N GLU A 209 -26.17 24.07 -0.22
CA GLU A 209 -27.32 24.67 -0.90
C GLU A 209 -28.67 24.10 -0.43
N ILE A 210 -28.77 22.77 -0.27
CA ILE A 210 -29.99 22.12 0.22
C ILE A 210 -30.28 22.56 1.65
N LYS A 211 -29.26 22.64 2.50
CA LYS A 211 -29.39 23.08 3.89
C LYS A 211 -29.91 24.51 3.97
N ASP A 212 -29.36 25.43 3.16
CA ASP A 212 -29.79 26.82 3.15
C ASP A 212 -31.23 26.98 2.62
N LYS A 213 -31.57 26.26 1.54
CA LYS A 213 -32.95 26.21 1.02
C LYS A 213 -33.93 25.68 2.09
N LYS A 214 -33.60 24.59 2.76
CA LYS A 214 -34.48 23.97 3.76
C LYS A 214 -34.62 24.82 5.02
N SER A 215 -33.54 25.49 5.45
CA SER A 215 -33.56 26.45 6.54
C SER A 215 -34.51 27.62 6.22
N THR A 216 -34.43 28.15 5.00
CA THR A 216 -35.32 29.24 4.54
C THR A 216 -36.78 28.79 4.48
N GLU A 217 -37.05 27.59 3.95
CA GLU A 217 -38.40 27.02 3.90
C GLU A 217 -38.98 26.79 5.31
N LEU A 218 -38.17 26.29 6.25
CA LEU A 218 -38.58 26.10 7.65
C LEU A 218 -38.94 27.43 8.32
N ASN A 219 -38.12 28.46 8.14
CA ASN A 219 -38.40 29.78 8.71
C ASN A 219 -39.68 30.39 8.12
N ASN A 220 -39.90 30.25 6.82
CA ASN A 220 -41.13 30.71 6.17
C ASN A 220 -42.36 29.97 6.71
N LEU A 221 -42.29 28.64 6.82
CA LEU A 221 -43.39 27.83 7.35
C LEU A 221 -43.68 28.17 8.83
N GLN A 222 -42.64 28.43 9.63
CA GLN A 222 -42.80 28.89 11.02
C GLN A 222 -43.51 30.24 11.08
N ASN A 223 -43.10 31.20 10.25
CA ASN A 223 -43.73 32.52 10.19
C ASN A 223 -45.20 32.43 9.75
N GLU A 224 -45.50 31.62 8.74
CA GLU A 224 -46.89 31.37 8.29
C GLU A 224 -47.73 30.73 9.39
N LEU A 225 -47.18 29.75 10.10
CA LEU A 225 -47.88 29.06 11.18
C LEU A 225 -48.15 29.96 12.38
N GLU A 226 -47.20 30.83 12.74
CA GLU A 226 -47.44 31.85 13.78
C GLU A 226 -48.48 32.89 13.35
N ALA A 227 -48.44 33.35 12.10
CA ALA A 227 -49.46 34.25 11.56
C ALA A 227 -50.86 33.61 11.57
N GLU A 228 -50.95 32.34 11.20
CA GLU A 228 -52.23 31.62 11.17
C GLU A 228 -52.77 31.31 12.56
N LYS A 229 -51.89 30.97 13.53
CA LYS A 229 -52.27 30.83 14.94
C LYS A 229 -52.89 32.12 15.47
N GLU A 230 -52.33 33.27 15.13
CA GLU A 230 -52.83 34.56 15.62
C GLU A 230 -54.22 34.87 15.02
N LYS A 231 -54.42 34.63 13.73
CA LYS A 231 -55.75 34.72 13.11
C LYS A 231 -56.77 33.78 13.76
N ILE A 232 -56.38 32.53 14.06
CA ILE A 232 -57.27 31.57 14.72
C ILE A 232 -57.69 32.07 16.11
N LYS A 233 -56.77 32.65 16.89
CA LYS A 233 -57.13 33.23 18.20
C LYS A 233 -58.11 34.39 18.07
N ASP A 234 -57.90 35.27 17.10
CA ASP A 234 -58.79 36.41 16.86
C ASP A 234 -60.20 35.95 16.43
N ILE A 235 -60.26 35.04 15.46
CA ILE A 235 -61.52 34.43 15.00
C ILE A 235 -62.24 33.70 16.14
N LEU A 236 -61.51 32.96 16.99
CA LEU A 236 -62.10 32.27 18.13
C LEU A 236 -62.68 33.25 19.16
N GLY A 237 -61.99 34.38 19.40
CA GLY A 237 -62.49 35.46 20.25
C GLY A 237 -63.80 36.07 19.72
N LEU A 238 -63.82 36.41 18.43
CA LEU A 238 -65.00 36.97 17.76
C LEU A 238 -66.17 35.98 17.71
N ALA A 239 -65.89 34.71 17.38
CA ALA A 239 -66.90 33.65 17.31
C ALA A 239 -67.56 33.40 18.67
N ASN A 240 -66.78 33.43 19.77
CA ASN A 240 -67.33 33.32 21.12
C ASN A 240 -68.27 34.48 21.46
N MET A 241 -67.88 35.72 21.12
CA MET A 241 -68.72 36.90 21.37
C MET A 241 -70.01 36.88 20.52
N ALA A 242 -69.91 36.50 19.26
CA ALA A 242 -71.07 36.34 18.38
C ALA A 242 -72.01 35.22 18.87
N SER A 243 -71.45 34.10 19.35
CA SER A 243 -72.21 33.01 19.98
C SER A 243 -72.92 33.46 21.25
N MET A 244 -72.25 34.22 22.12
CA MET A 244 -72.88 34.81 23.31
C MET A 244 -74.01 35.78 22.94
N ALA A 245 -73.80 36.68 21.97
CA ALA A 245 -74.83 37.61 21.50
C ALA A 245 -76.08 36.85 21.02
N LYS A 246 -75.89 35.79 20.24
CA LYS A 246 -76.98 34.92 19.79
C LYS A 246 -77.71 34.26 20.97
N SER A 247 -76.99 33.72 21.96
CA SER A 247 -77.61 33.10 23.14
C SER A 247 -78.46 34.10 23.95
N PHE A 248 -78.03 35.36 24.04
CA PHE A 248 -78.81 36.42 24.69
C PHE A 248 -80.05 36.81 23.87
N LEU A 249 -79.95 36.87 22.54
CA LEU A 249 -81.10 37.11 21.65
C LEU A 249 -82.11 35.98 21.71
N ASP A 250 -81.66 34.73 21.70
CA ASP A 250 -82.51 33.55 21.84
C ASP A 250 -83.26 33.61 23.18
N ARG A 251 -82.57 33.95 24.27
CA ARG A 251 -83.20 34.11 25.58
C ARG A 251 -84.20 35.27 25.63
N LYS A 252 -83.90 36.40 24.98
CA LYS A 252 -84.85 37.51 24.82
C LYS A 252 -86.13 37.04 24.12
N LYS A 253 -85.99 36.26 23.04
CA LYS A 253 -87.09 35.72 22.25
C LYS A 253 -87.92 34.69 23.02
N GLU A 254 -87.29 33.84 23.82
CA GLU A 254 -87.97 32.91 24.72
C GLU A 254 -88.86 33.63 25.76
N LEU A 255 -88.52 34.88 26.11
CA LEU A 255 -89.30 35.70 27.04
C LEU A 255 -90.49 36.41 26.40
N ASP A 256 -90.57 36.53 25.07
CA ASP A 256 -91.70 37.17 24.38
C ASP A 256 -93.02 36.45 24.67
N ALA A 257 -93.05 35.13 24.53
CA ALA A 257 -94.25 34.31 24.75
C ALA A 257 -94.83 34.41 26.19
N PRO A 258 -94.05 34.28 27.28
CA PRO A 258 -94.58 34.45 28.62
C PRO A 258 -94.98 35.90 28.95
N ILE A 259 -94.31 36.91 28.37
CA ILE A 259 -94.71 38.33 28.51
C ILE A 259 -96.06 38.56 27.83
N GLU A 260 -96.19 38.16 26.56
CA GLU A 260 -97.42 38.30 25.79
C GLU A 260 -98.59 37.55 26.45
N SER A 261 -98.34 36.30 26.88
CA SER A 261 -99.33 35.52 27.63
C SER A 261 -99.74 36.24 28.91
N SER A 262 -98.79 36.74 29.71
CA SER A 262 -99.08 37.48 30.95
C SER A 262 -99.86 38.77 30.68
N ALA A 263 -99.56 39.47 29.59
CA ALA A 263 -100.27 40.69 29.18
C ALA A 263 -101.71 40.38 28.73
N ASN A 264 -101.90 39.31 27.96
CA ASN A 264 -103.21 38.85 27.52
C ASN A 264 -104.07 38.42 28.71
N TRP A 265 -103.53 37.67 29.66
CA TRP A 265 -104.22 37.30 30.91
C TRP A 265 -104.63 38.53 31.74
N ARG A 266 -103.74 39.53 31.87
CA ARG A 266 -104.06 40.79 32.54
C ARG A 266 -105.21 41.55 31.83
N ASN A 267 -105.14 41.66 30.51
CA ASN A 267 -106.14 42.36 29.70
C ASN A 267 -107.51 41.65 29.78
N CYS A 268 -107.54 40.31 29.69
CA CYS A 268 -108.75 39.52 29.91
C CYS A 268 -109.32 39.74 31.32
N GLY A 269 -108.46 39.76 32.35
CA GLY A 269 -108.87 40.05 33.73
C GLY A 269 -109.52 41.43 33.88
N LEU A 270 -108.98 42.46 33.22
CA LEU A 270 -109.55 43.81 33.19
C LEU A 270 -110.93 43.85 32.50
N ILE A 271 -111.10 43.13 31.38
CA ILE A 271 -112.39 43.04 30.68
C ILE A 271 -113.45 42.35 31.55
N ILE A 272 -113.08 41.23 32.20
CA ILE A 272 -113.98 40.51 33.11
C ILE A 272 -114.37 41.39 34.29
N LEU A 273 -113.42 42.13 34.87
CA LEU A 273 -113.68 43.05 35.97
C LEU A 273 -114.63 44.17 35.53
N PHE A 274 -114.41 44.77 34.35
CA PHE A 274 -115.31 45.78 33.80
C PHE A 274 -116.72 45.24 33.53
N ALA A 275 -116.84 44.05 32.94
CA ALA A 275 -118.12 43.39 32.69
C ALA A 275 -118.85 43.04 34.00
N GLY A 276 -118.13 42.55 35.01
CA GLY A 276 -118.67 42.24 36.33
C GLY A 276 -119.23 43.47 37.05
N ILE A 277 -118.48 44.58 37.05
CA ILE A 277 -118.94 45.85 37.62
C ILE A 277 -120.14 46.39 36.84
N SER A 278 -120.09 46.34 35.49
CA SER A 278 -121.18 46.79 34.63
C SER A 278 -122.47 45.98 34.85
N GLY A 279 -122.35 44.65 34.99
CA GLY A 279 -123.49 43.77 35.30
C GLY A 279 -124.08 44.03 36.68
N LEU A 280 -123.25 44.27 37.70
CA LEU A 280 -123.71 44.68 39.03
C LEU A 280 -124.46 46.02 38.98
N LEU A 281 -123.96 47.00 38.23
CA LEU A 281 -124.63 48.29 38.06
C LEU A 281 -125.98 48.15 37.33
N TYR A 282 -126.05 47.32 36.28
CA TYR A 282 -127.30 47.03 35.57
C TYR A 282 -128.35 46.38 36.47
N PHE A 283 -127.93 45.41 37.30
CA PHE A 283 -128.81 44.73 38.25
C PHE A 283 -129.35 45.67 39.34
N GLU A 284 -128.51 46.55 39.89
CA GLU A 284 -128.97 47.56 40.87
C GLU A 284 -129.87 48.62 40.23
N PHE A 285 -129.63 49.01 38.98
CA PHE A 285 -130.52 49.92 38.24
C PHE A 285 -131.93 49.32 38.05
N TYR A 286 -132.03 48.01 37.79
CA TYR A 286 -133.30 47.33 37.58
C TYR A 286 -134.16 47.19 38.86
N ILE A 287 -133.52 46.98 40.02
CA ILE A 287 -134.22 46.75 41.31
C ILE A 287 -134.52 48.07 42.06
N GLY A 288 -133.86 49.16 41.69
CA GLY A 288 -133.85 50.42 42.43
C GLY A 288 -132.55 50.56 43.20
N PHE A 289 -131.81 51.65 42.95
CA PHE A 289 -130.43 51.78 43.39
C PHE A 289 -130.30 52.06 44.89
N ASP A 290 -129.60 51.17 45.60
CA ASP A 290 -129.24 51.32 47.02
C ASP A 290 -127.71 51.35 47.18
N TYR A 291 -127.20 52.47 47.72
CA TYR A 291 -125.77 52.70 47.94
C TYR A 291 -125.15 51.67 48.90
N VAL A 292 -125.86 51.26 49.97
CA VAL A 292 -125.33 50.32 50.97
C VAL A 292 -125.21 48.92 50.37
N ARG A 293 -126.19 48.52 49.56
CA ARG A 293 -126.21 47.25 48.85
C ARG A 293 -125.14 47.15 47.78
N PHE A 294 -124.86 48.25 47.07
CA PHE A 294 -123.78 48.32 46.09
C PHE A 294 -122.40 48.23 46.77
N VAL A 295 -122.15 49.03 47.81
CA VAL A 295 -120.85 49.06 48.51
C VAL A 295 -120.54 47.72 49.19
N SER A 296 -121.53 47.05 49.78
CA SER A 296 -121.33 45.74 50.41
C SER A 296 -120.94 44.62 49.43
N ARG A 297 -121.14 44.80 48.11
CA ARG A 297 -120.74 43.85 47.07
C ARG A 297 -119.38 44.14 46.43
N LEU A 298 -118.82 45.33 46.62
CA LEU A 298 -117.49 45.68 46.09
C LEU A 298 -116.37 44.72 46.52
N PRO A 299 -116.33 44.20 47.77
CA PRO A 299 -115.31 43.24 48.18
C PRO A 299 -115.24 41.98 47.32
N LEU A 300 -116.30 41.62 46.60
CA LEU A 300 -116.33 40.49 45.66
C LEU A 300 -115.33 40.67 44.50
N SER A 301 -114.99 41.93 44.16
CA SER A 301 -114.03 42.24 43.09
C SER A 301 -112.57 42.21 43.54
N LEU A 302 -112.28 42.22 44.84
CA LEU A 302 -110.92 42.30 45.39
C LEU A 302 -110.00 41.15 44.94
N PRO A 303 -110.43 39.87 44.88
CA PRO A 303 -109.59 38.79 44.38
C PRO A 303 -109.17 38.97 42.92
N LEU A 304 -110.06 39.50 42.07
CA LEU A 304 -109.75 39.79 40.66
C LEU A 304 -108.76 40.94 40.53
N ILE A 305 -108.93 42.01 41.32
CA ILE A 305 -107.98 43.13 41.37
C ILE A 305 -106.59 42.62 41.80
N TRP A 306 -106.53 41.75 42.80
CA TRP A 306 -105.26 41.14 43.25
C TRP A 306 -104.61 40.25 42.18
N LEU A 307 -105.39 39.49 41.41
CA LEU A 307 -104.87 38.68 40.29
C LEU A 307 -104.34 39.55 39.14
N ILE A 308 -105.05 40.63 38.79
CA ILE A 308 -104.59 41.60 37.77
C ILE A 308 -103.31 42.28 38.26
N TRP A 309 -103.27 42.65 39.54
CA TRP A 309 -102.12 43.25 40.21
C TRP A 309 -100.87 42.38 40.14
N THR A 310 -100.97 41.13 40.60
CA THR A 310 -99.85 40.17 40.62
C THR A 310 -99.36 39.80 39.21
N ASN A 311 -100.27 39.63 38.23
CA ASN A 311 -99.89 39.42 36.84
C ASN A 311 -99.19 40.64 36.23
N THR A 312 -99.61 41.85 36.59
CA THR A 312 -98.92 43.08 36.15
C THR A 312 -97.50 43.14 36.69
N GLN A 313 -97.29 42.75 37.96
CA GLN A 313 -95.95 42.69 38.55
C GLN A 313 -95.06 41.65 37.89
N ARG A 314 -95.55 40.42 37.73
CA ARG A 314 -94.84 39.38 36.99
C ARG A 314 -94.47 39.83 35.58
N ASN A 315 -95.38 40.48 34.86
CA ASN A 315 -95.10 41.02 33.52
C ASN A 315 -93.98 42.06 33.54
N ASN A 316 -94.02 43.00 34.47
CA ASN A 316 -92.98 44.02 34.60
C ASN A 316 -91.60 43.42 34.89
N HIS A 317 -91.56 42.36 35.71
CA HIS A 317 -90.34 41.61 35.97
C HIS A 317 -89.78 40.93 34.72
N LEU A 318 -90.65 40.25 33.96
CA LEU A 318 -90.24 39.58 32.72
C LEU A 318 -89.72 40.58 31.67
N VAL A 319 -90.39 41.73 31.52
CA VAL A 319 -89.93 42.81 30.61
C VAL A 319 -88.56 43.34 31.02
N ARG A 320 -88.28 43.55 32.31
CA ARG A 320 -86.95 44.00 32.76
C ARG A 320 -85.85 42.98 32.45
N VAL A 321 -86.13 41.71 32.69
CA VAL A 321 -85.19 40.63 32.37
C VAL A 321 -84.96 40.55 30.86
N GLN A 322 -86.01 40.74 30.06
CA GLN A 322 -85.92 40.78 28.61
C GLN A 322 -85.07 41.96 28.11
N GLU A 323 -85.28 43.16 28.64
CA GLU A 323 -84.49 44.36 28.29
C GLU A 323 -83.01 44.19 28.66
N GLU A 324 -82.72 43.56 29.80
CA GLU A 324 -81.34 43.24 30.19
C GLU A 324 -80.67 42.28 29.19
N TYR A 325 -81.37 41.23 28.75
CA TYR A 325 -80.85 40.33 27.72
C TYR A 325 -80.68 41.02 26.36
N ALA A 326 -81.61 41.90 25.98
CA ALA A 326 -81.50 42.70 24.77
C ALA A 326 -80.28 43.63 24.84
N TYR A 327 -80.03 44.27 25.99
CA TYR A 327 -78.85 45.09 26.23
C TYR A 327 -77.56 44.26 26.15
N LYS A 328 -77.51 43.09 26.80
CA LYS A 328 -76.35 42.19 26.74
C LYS A 328 -76.05 41.71 25.32
N ALA A 329 -77.08 41.38 24.54
CA ALA A 329 -76.93 41.02 23.14
C ALA A 329 -76.36 42.17 22.30
N ALA A 330 -76.86 43.40 22.50
CA ALA A 330 -76.38 44.58 21.80
C ALA A 330 -74.91 44.88 22.15
N VAL A 331 -74.55 44.80 23.43
CA VAL A 331 -73.16 45.02 23.89
C VAL A 331 -72.22 43.94 23.33
N ALA A 332 -72.62 42.67 23.35
CA ALA A 332 -71.83 41.58 22.76
C ALA A 332 -71.65 41.72 21.25
N THR A 333 -72.65 42.25 20.54
CA THR A 333 -72.56 42.52 19.10
C THR A 333 -71.68 43.74 18.80
N ALA A 334 -71.77 44.79 19.61
CA ALA A 334 -70.96 46.00 19.45
C ALA A 334 -69.50 45.81 19.88
N PHE A 335 -69.19 44.75 20.64
CA PHE A 335 -67.86 44.45 21.15
C PHE A 335 -66.80 44.39 20.05
N GLU A 336 -67.10 43.80 18.89
CA GLU A 336 -66.16 43.74 17.76
C GLU A 336 -65.70 45.16 17.33
N GLY A 337 -66.65 46.10 17.22
CA GLY A 337 -66.34 47.47 16.84
C GLY A 337 -65.51 48.21 17.89
N TYR A 338 -65.72 47.92 19.18
CA TYR A 338 -64.90 48.46 20.25
C TYR A 338 -63.52 47.81 20.28
N GLN A 339 -63.44 46.49 20.14
CA GLN A 339 -62.18 45.74 20.09
C GLN A 339 -61.29 46.27 18.97
N ARG A 340 -61.82 46.44 17.76
CA ARG A 340 -61.09 46.98 16.61
C ARG A 340 -60.50 48.37 16.89
N LYS A 341 -61.28 49.27 17.47
CA LYS A 341 -60.80 50.63 17.82
C LYS A 341 -59.77 50.63 18.94
N VAL A 342 -59.90 49.73 19.91
CA VAL A 342 -58.94 49.60 21.00
C VAL A 342 -57.62 48.99 20.50
N ASP A 343 -57.70 48.03 19.59
CA ASP A 343 -56.52 47.45 18.93
C ASP A 343 -55.83 48.48 18.00
N GLU A 344 -56.57 49.35 17.31
CA GLU A 344 -56.02 50.47 16.52
C GLU A 344 -55.25 51.51 17.35
N LEU A 345 -55.65 51.73 18.61
CA LEU A 345 -55.02 52.72 19.49
C LEU A 345 -53.79 52.17 20.24
N GLU A 346 -53.55 50.86 20.21
CA GLU A 346 -52.46 50.14 20.89
C GLU A 346 -52.29 50.43 22.41
N GLU A 347 -53.29 51.04 23.05
CA GLU A 347 -53.26 51.38 24.48
C GLU A 347 -53.63 50.18 25.36
N ARG A 348 -52.65 49.68 26.13
CA ARG A 348 -52.84 48.52 27.03
C ARG A 348 -53.93 48.73 28.09
N ASP A 349 -54.05 49.94 28.62
CA ASP A 349 -55.04 50.26 29.66
C ASP A 349 -56.48 50.19 29.12
N LEU A 350 -56.68 50.63 27.88
CA LEU A 350 -57.98 50.61 27.22
C LEU A 350 -58.42 49.17 26.89
N LYS A 351 -57.49 48.31 26.46
CA LYS A 351 -57.73 46.87 26.22
C LYS A 351 -58.11 46.13 27.50
N LYS A 352 -57.41 46.41 28.60
CA LYS A 352 -57.72 45.85 29.91
C LYS A 352 -59.09 46.30 30.41
N LEU A 353 -59.41 47.59 30.26
CA LEU A 353 -60.71 48.14 30.65
C LEU A 353 -61.86 47.51 29.82
N LEU A 354 -61.67 47.37 28.51
CA LEU A 354 -62.65 46.74 27.62
C LEU A 354 -62.93 45.28 28.03
N LEU A 355 -61.89 44.51 28.33
CA LEU A 355 -62.04 43.13 28.79
C LEU A 355 -62.75 43.06 30.16
N GLU A 356 -62.37 43.91 31.11
CA GLU A 356 -63.01 43.97 32.43
C GLU A 356 -64.50 44.32 32.33
N LEU A 357 -64.84 45.35 31.55
CA LEU A 357 -66.22 45.77 31.32
C LEU A 357 -67.04 44.68 30.63
N SER A 358 -66.44 43.95 29.70
CA SER A 358 -67.13 42.88 28.97
C SER A 358 -67.43 41.69 29.86
N VAL A 359 -66.45 41.23 30.64
CA VAL A 359 -66.65 40.16 31.64
C VAL A 359 -67.69 40.58 32.67
N ARG A 360 -67.61 41.82 33.18
CA ARG A 360 -68.56 42.33 34.18
C ARG A 360 -69.98 42.44 33.62
N ASN A 361 -70.17 43.02 32.44
CA ASN A 361 -71.51 43.24 31.89
C ASN A 361 -72.17 41.95 31.36
N MET A 362 -71.39 41.03 30.79
CA MET A 362 -71.92 39.77 30.26
C MET A 362 -72.13 38.72 31.35
N GLY A 363 -71.20 38.64 32.32
CA GLY A 363 -71.18 37.63 33.37
C GLY A 363 -72.10 37.89 34.57
N ASP A 364 -72.63 39.10 34.74
CA ASP A 364 -73.47 39.41 35.90
C ASP A 364 -74.85 38.74 35.83
N ASN A 365 -75.38 38.27 36.95
CA ASN A 365 -76.63 37.52 37.01
C ASN A 365 -77.84 38.48 36.91
N PRO A 366 -78.80 38.24 35.99
CA PRO A 366 -80.01 39.08 35.87
C PRO A 366 -80.88 39.08 37.14
N VAL A 367 -80.64 38.17 38.10
CA VAL A 367 -81.36 38.12 39.39
C VAL A 367 -81.17 39.41 40.22
N ARG A 368 -80.08 40.17 40.02
CA ARG A 368 -79.87 41.48 40.67
C ARG A 368 -80.99 42.50 40.39
N LEU A 369 -81.76 42.32 39.32
CA LEU A 369 -82.90 43.18 38.97
C LEU A 369 -84.09 42.99 39.91
N PHE A 370 -84.09 41.94 40.73
CA PHE A 370 -85.13 41.65 41.71
C PHE A 370 -84.82 42.24 43.11
N ASP A 371 -83.57 42.57 43.41
CA ASP A 371 -83.16 43.08 44.74
C ASP A 371 -83.56 44.54 44.99
N LYS A 372 -83.91 45.29 43.95
CA LYS A 372 -84.40 46.67 44.11
C LYS A 372 -85.90 46.63 44.45
N ASN A 373 -86.25 47.10 45.65
CA ASN A 373 -87.64 47.35 46.06
C ASN A 373 -88.30 48.32 45.07
N VAL A 374 -89.00 47.79 44.08
CA VAL A 374 -89.83 48.61 43.21
C VAL A 374 -91.17 48.78 43.89
N LYS A 375 -91.55 50.05 44.09
CA LYS A 375 -92.87 50.43 44.59
C LYS A 375 -93.90 49.92 43.62
N ASN A 376 -94.73 49.04 44.10
CA ASN A 376 -95.53 48.23 43.24
C ASN A 376 -96.98 48.65 43.46
N SER A 377 -97.58 48.64 44.65
CA SER A 377 -99.05 48.80 44.75
C SER A 377 -99.58 50.24 44.56
N PRO A 378 -100.78 50.43 43.95
CA PRO A 378 -101.49 51.71 43.95
C PRO A 378 -101.76 52.23 45.36
N PHE A 379 -101.96 51.32 46.32
CA PHE A 379 -102.10 51.66 47.74
C PHE A 379 -100.80 52.13 48.36
N GLU A 380 -99.66 51.60 47.93
CA GLU A 380 -98.34 52.01 48.42
C GLU A 380 -98.06 53.47 48.02
N PHE A 381 -98.42 53.84 46.80
CA PHE A 381 -98.40 55.23 46.32
C PHE A 381 -99.43 56.13 47.03
N LEU A 382 -100.66 55.63 47.27
CA LEU A 382 -101.71 56.40 47.92
C LEU A 382 -101.43 56.62 49.42
N PHE A 383 -100.93 55.60 50.11
CA PHE A 383 -100.62 55.63 51.53
C PHE A 383 -99.40 56.52 51.80
N GLU A 384 -98.42 56.54 50.90
CA GLU A 384 -97.30 57.49 50.97
C GLU A 384 -97.75 58.95 50.72
N LYS A 385 -98.72 59.16 49.82
CA LYS A 385 -99.25 60.50 49.53
C LYS A 385 -100.25 61.02 50.59
N LEU A 386 -100.92 60.12 51.31
CA LEU A 386 -101.89 60.42 52.37
C LEU A 386 -101.28 60.36 53.78
N SER A 387 -100.13 59.72 53.95
CA SER A 387 -99.35 59.80 55.17
C SER A 387 -98.67 61.18 55.22
N PRO A 388 -98.94 62.03 56.24
CA PRO A 388 -98.16 63.25 56.40
C PRO A 388 -96.69 62.85 56.57
N GLU A 389 -95.81 63.44 55.76
CA GLU A 389 -94.36 63.31 55.88
C GLU A 389 -93.95 63.37 57.36
N LYS A 390 -93.62 62.21 57.92
CA LYS A 390 -92.77 62.12 59.09
C LYS A 390 -91.54 61.35 58.68
N ASN A 391 -90.44 62.11 58.66
CA ASN A 391 -89.04 61.72 58.58
C ASN A 391 -88.42 61.70 57.18
N LYS A 392 -88.15 62.90 56.67
CA LYS A 392 -86.77 63.24 56.30
C LYS A 392 -85.91 63.08 57.55
N LYS A 393 -85.12 62.02 57.63
CA LYS A 393 -83.82 61.98 58.32
C LYS A 393 -83.12 60.66 58.02
N GLU A 394 -81.85 60.81 57.60
CA GLU A 394 -80.78 59.80 57.57
C GLU A 394 -80.97 58.73 56.48
N ASP A 395 -80.12 58.63 55.47
CA ASP A 395 -78.69 58.36 55.58
C ASP A 395 -77.81 58.94 54.45
N LYS A 396 -76.54 59.10 54.81
CA LYS A 396 -75.37 59.39 53.98
C LYS A 396 -75.03 58.26 53.00
#